data_AF-A0A0F9M531-F1
#
_entry.id   AF-A0A0F9M531-F1
#
_cell.length_a   1.000
_cell.length_b   1.000
_cell.length_c   1.000
_cell.angle_alpha   90.00
_cell.angle_beta   90.00
_cell.angle_gamma   90.00
#
_symmetry.space_group_name_H-M   'P 1'
#
loop_
_entity.id
_entity.type
_entity.pdbx_description
1 polymer ?
#
loop_
_entity_poly.entity_id
_entity_poly.type
_entity_poly.pdbx_seq_one_letter_code
_entity_poly.pdbx_strand_id
1 'polypeptide(L)'
;MNLNPPVVRDPDRKGGEPLLAGTGLFIYRLMAHVGWAFDEEAKKHPGTPYNLSCVLHRATRDYCEDFPYVSFHQAEEAIGYIVKQLFALALRRKATVLEKAFPLMDGTRETQQG
;
A
#
# COMPACT_ATOMS: atom_id res chain seq x y z
N MET A 1 -19.78 1.36 -10.39
CA MET A 1 -18.46 1.53 -9.75
C MET A 1 -18.69 2.19 -8.41
N ASN A 2 -18.18 1.62 -7.31
CA ASN A 2 -18.30 2.23 -5.98
C ASN A 2 -17.29 3.39 -5.90
N LEU A 3 -17.77 4.62 -5.68
CA LEU A 3 -16.98 5.85 -5.80
C LEU A 3 -16.22 6.21 -4.51
N ASN A 4 -16.46 5.49 -3.42
CA ASN A 4 -15.86 5.79 -2.12
C ASN A 4 -14.55 5.01 -1.94
N PRO A 5 -13.44 5.66 -1.56
CA PRO A 5 -12.18 4.96 -1.32
C PRO A 5 -12.34 4.00 -0.12
N PRO A 6 -11.77 2.78 -0.19
CA PRO A 6 -11.87 1.81 0.90
C PRO A 6 -11.10 2.24 2.15
N VAL A 7 -10.20 3.22 2.01
CA VAL A 7 -9.45 3.86 3.09
C VAL A 7 -9.79 5.34 3.14
N VAL A 8 -10.18 5.83 4.31
CA VAL A 8 -10.52 7.23 4.58
C VAL A 8 -9.63 7.81 5.67
N ARG A 9 -9.54 9.13 5.76
CA ARG A 9 -8.92 9.83 6.89
C ARG A 9 -9.98 10.66 7.58
N ASP A 10 -10.09 10.51 8.89
CA ASP A 10 -11.00 11.30 9.71
C ASP A 10 -10.16 12.23 10.60
N PRO A 11 -10.09 13.54 10.28
CA PRO A 11 -9.25 14.50 11.02
C PRO A 11 -9.65 14.63 12.49
N ASP A 12 -10.91 14.34 12.83
CA ASP A 12 -11.44 14.44 14.20
C ASP A 12 -11.12 13.20 15.03
N ARG A 13 -10.65 12.11 14.40
CA ARG A 13 -10.25 10.86 15.07
C ARG A 13 -8.75 10.67 15.07
N LYS A 14 -8.16 10.66 16.28
CA LYS A 14 -6.74 10.35 16.54
C LYS A 14 -5.77 11.03 15.56
N GLY A 15 -6.01 12.29 15.21
CA GLY A 15 -5.09 13.08 14.40
C GLY A 15 -5.08 12.75 12.90
N GLY A 16 -6.19 12.22 12.33
CA GLY A 16 -6.27 12.02 10.88
C GLY A 16 -5.61 10.73 10.37
N GLU A 17 -5.47 9.75 11.26
CA GLU A 17 -4.96 8.42 10.91
C GLU A 17 -5.88 7.72 9.88
N PRO A 18 -5.31 6.90 8.98
CA PRO A 18 -6.09 6.19 7.97
C PRO A 18 -6.94 5.08 8.59
N LEU A 19 -8.21 5.08 8.21
CA LEU A 19 -9.26 4.18 8.66
C LEU A 19 -9.83 3.37 7.50
N LEU A 20 -10.27 2.16 7.80
CA LEU A 20 -11.08 1.35 6.91
C LEU A 20 -12.49 1.95 6.84
N ALA A 21 -12.90 2.33 5.63
CA ALA A 21 -14.13 3.08 5.38
C ALA A 21 -15.36 2.40 6.01
N GLY A 22 -16.17 3.15 6.75
CA GLY A 22 -17.41 2.62 7.34
C GLY A 22 -17.25 1.68 8.54
N THR A 23 -16.03 1.37 8.99
CA THR A 23 -15.80 0.44 10.12
C THR A 23 -15.22 1.11 11.36
N GLY A 24 -14.61 2.29 11.19
CA GLY A 24 -13.88 2.99 12.26
C GLY A 24 -12.59 2.28 12.71
N LEU A 25 -12.18 1.18 12.06
CA LEU A 25 -10.94 0.48 12.34
C LEU A 25 -9.76 1.16 11.64
N PHE A 26 -8.62 1.22 12.31
CA PHE A 26 -7.40 1.75 11.72
C PHE A 26 -6.78 0.77 10.74
N ILE A 27 -6.30 1.28 9.61
CA ILE A 27 -5.67 0.46 8.56
C ILE A 27 -4.39 -0.23 9.04
N TYR A 28 -3.67 0.36 10.01
CA TYR A 28 -2.46 -0.29 10.54
C TYR A 28 -2.76 -1.67 11.13
N ARG A 29 -3.97 -1.94 11.62
CA ARG A 29 -4.35 -3.26 12.16
C ARG A 29 -4.41 -4.31 11.06
N LEU A 30 -5.05 -3.97 9.94
CA LEU A 30 -5.09 -4.80 8.74
C LEU A 30 -3.67 -5.04 8.20
N MET A 31 -2.86 -3.98 8.13
CA MET A 31 -1.47 -4.10 7.68
C MET A 31 -0.59 -4.92 8.62
N ALA A 32 -0.90 -4.96 9.92
CA ALA A 32 -0.20 -5.81 10.88
C ALA A 32 -0.46 -7.31 10.62
N HIS A 33 -1.71 -7.68 10.29
CA HIS A 33 -2.05 -9.07 9.90
C HIS A 33 -1.32 -9.48 8.64
N VAL A 34 -1.30 -8.58 7.64
CA VAL A 34 -0.53 -8.77 6.41
C VAL A 34 0.95 -8.98 6.72
N GLY A 35 1.56 -8.08 7.51
CA GLY A 35 2.97 -8.18 7.88
C GLY A 35 3.33 -9.47 8.62
N TRP A 36 2.46 -9.92 9.53
CA TRP A 36 2.66 -11.18 10.25
C TRP A 36 2.54 -12.39 9.32
N ALA A 37 1.53 -12.44 8.45
CA ALA A 37 1.39 -13.51 7.48
C ALA A 37 2.61 -13.60 6.53
N PHE A 38 3.16 -12.45 6.13
CA PHE A 38 4.41 -12.39 5.36
C PHE A 38 5.60 -12.96 6.13
N ASP A 39 5.79 -12.56 7.39
CA ASP A 39 6.89 -13.04 8.22
C ASP A 39 6.82 -14.56 8.43
N GLU A 40 5.63 -15.09 8.70
CA GLU A 40 5.42 -16.53 8.79
C GLU A 40 5.72 -17.27 7.49
N GLU A 41 5.28 -16.73 6.35
CA GLU A 41 5.54 -17.36 5.06
C GLU A 41 7.03 -17.33 4.72
N ALA A 42 7.71 -16.22 5.00
CA ALA A 42 9.14 -16.07 4.76
C ALA A 42 9.97 -17.03 5.63
N LYS A 43 9.57 -17.27 6.88
CA LYS A 43 10.20 -18.27 7.77
C LYS A 43 10.09 -19.70 7.24
N LYS A 44 9.00 -20.03 6.54
CA LYS A 44 8.79 -21.35 5.90
C LYS A 44 9.61 -21.51 4.62
N HIS A 45 9.91 -20.40 3.94
CA HIS A 45 10.54 -20.40 2.61
C HIS A 45 11.79 -19.48 2.56
N PRO A 46 12.83 -19.72 3.38
CA PRO A 46 14.01 -18.85 3.40
C PRO A 46 14.71 -18.84 2.03
N GLY A 47 14.92 -17.64 1.49
CA GLY A 47 15.59 -17.44 0.20
C GLY A 47 14.80 -17.90 -1.04
N THR A 48 13.56 -18.37 -0.86
CA THR A 48 12.72 -18.85 -1.97
C THR A 48 11.54 -17.89 -2.18
N PRO A 49 11.24 -17.47 -3.42
CA PRO A 49 10.02 -16.72 -3.71
C PRO A 49 8.77 -17.51 -3.30
N TYR A 50 7.81 -16.84 -2.65
CA TYR A 50 6.53 -17.44 -2.25
C TYR A 50 5.34 -16.72 -2.89
N ASN A 51 4.18 -17.39 -2.93
CA ASN A 51 2.99 -16.87 -3.59
C ASN A 51 2.34 -15.77 -2.74
N LEU A 52 2.57 -14.52 -3.16
CA LEU A 52 2.04 -13.32 -2.54
C LEU A 52 0.51 -13.35 -2.41
N SER A 53 -0.21 -13.83 -3.42
CA SER A 53 -1.68 -13.88 -3.40
C SER A 53 -2.19 -14.81 -2.31
N CYS A 54 -1.51 -15.94 -2.06
CA CYS A 54 -1.87 -16.84 -0.96
C CYS A 54 -1.66 -16.20 0.41
N VAL A 55 -0.56 -15.47 0.60
CA VAL A 55 -0.27 -14.75 1.85
C VAL A 55 -1.32 -13.67 2.12
N LEU A 56 -1.63 -12.85 1.11
CA LEU A 56 -2.62 -11.80 1.23
C LEU A 56 -4.02 -12.38 1.50
N HIS A 57 -4.41 -13.45 0.81
CA HIS A 57 -5.70 -14.10 1.02
C HIS A 57 -5.83 -14.65 2.46
N ARG A 58 -4.79 -15.31 2.98
CA ARG A 58 -4.75 -15.77 4.37
C ARG A 58 -4.88 -14.61 5.35
N ALA A 59 -4.06 -13.57 5.19
CA ALA A 59 -4.10 -12.38 6.05
C ALA A 59 -5.48 -11.71 6.07
N THR A 60 -6.13 -11.60 4.90
CA THR A 60 -7.49 -11.04 4.79
C THR A 60 -8.50 -11.90 5.52
N ARG A 61 -8.44 -13.22 5.36
CA ARG A 61 -9.34 -14.15 6.04
C ARG A 61 -9.17 -14.06 7.56
N ASP A 62 -7.94 -14.17 8.05
CA ASP A 62 -7.64 -14.14 9.48
C ASP A 62 -8.09 -12.80 10.10
N TYR A 63 -7.90 -11.68 9.38
CA TYR A 63 -8.43 -10.37 9.81
C TYR A 63 -9.96 -10.34 9.88
N CYS A 64 -10.66 -10.92 8.91
CA CYS A 64 -12.12 -11.01 8.92
C CYS A 64 -12.66 -11.94 10.01
N GLU A 65 -11.89 -12.95 10.44
CA GLU A 65 -12.22 -13.77 11.60
C GLU A 65 -12.15 -12.96 12.91
N ASP A 66 -11.10 -12.13 13.07
CA ASP A 66 -10.95 -11.24 14.23
C ASP A 66 -11.94 -10.06 14.22
N PHE A 67 -12.38 -9.62 13.04
CA PHE A 67 -13.33 -8.52 12.86
C PHE A 67 -14.50 -8.92 11.95
N PRO A 68 -15.49 -9.71 12.44
CA PRO A 68 -16.55 -10.32 11.63
C PRO A 68 -17.47 -9.35 10.89
N TYR A 69 -17.49 -8.08 11.31
CA TYR A 69 -18.26 -7.02 10.65
C TYR A 69 -17.53 -6.39 9.45
N VAL A 70 -16.27 -6.77 9.21
CA VAL A 70 -15.53 -6.39 7.99
C VAL A 70 -15.69 -7.49 6.95
N SER A 71 -16.16 -7.14 5.76
CA SER A 71 -16.25 -8.13 4.68
C SER A 71 -14.88 -8.42 4.07
N PHE A 72 -14.68 -9.66 3.62
CA PHE A 72 -13.45 -10.09 2.95
C PHE A 72 -13.09 -9.15 1.79
N HIS A 73 -14.08 -8.83 0.95
CA HIS A 73 -13.92 -7.94 -0.19
C HIS A 73 -13.46 -6.53 0.22
N GLN A 74 -14.03 -5.97 1.29
CA GLN A 74 -13.64 -4.65 1.80
C GLN A 74 -12.19 -4.63 2.30
N ALA A 75 -11.77 -5.66 3.03
CA ALA A 75 -10.39 -5.79 3.51
C ALA A 75 -9.41 -5.97 2.33
N GLU A 76 -9.77 -6.79 1.34
CA GLU A 76 -8.98 -6.98 0.12
C GLU A 76 -8.82 -5.69 -0.70
N GLU A 77 -9.90 -4.93 -0.90
CA GLU A 77 -9.85 -3.63 -1.57
C GLU A 77 -8.95 -2.63 -0.83
N ALA A 78 -9.01 -2.60 0.51
CA ALA A 78 -8.16 -1.75 1.32
C ALA A 78 -6.68 -2.12 1.22
N ILE A 79 -6.34 -3.41 1.25
CA ILE A 79 -4.97 -3.90 1.01
C ILE A 79 -4.51 -3.47 -0.38
N GLY A 80 -5.31 -3.74 -1.42
CA GLY A 80 -4.98 -3.37 -2.79
C GLY A 80 -4.76 -1.86 -2.96
N TYR A 81 -5.60 -1.04 -2.30
CA TYR A 81 -5.44 0.41 -2.29
C TYR A 81 -4.11 0.85 -1.67
N ILE A 82 -3.73 0.30 -0.51
CA ILE A 82 -2.46 0.62 0.15
C ILE A 82 -1.26 0.16 -0.69
N VAL A 83 -1.29 -1.06 -1.23
CA VAL A 83 -0.22 -1.59 -2.08
C VAL A 83 -0.02 -0.71 -3.31
N LYS A 84 -1.11 -0.28 -3.98
CA LYS A 84 -1.04 0.65 -5.12
C LYS A 84 -0.37 1.96 -4.73
N GLN A 85 -0.69 2.53 -3.57
CA GLN A 85 -0.05 3.76 -3.10
C GLN A 85 1.44 3.58 -2.78
N LEU A 86 1.82 2.47 -2.13
CA LEU A 86 3.22 2.16 -1.84
C LEU A 86 4.01 1.94 -3.14
N PHE A 87 3.42 1.24 -4.10
CA PHE A 87 4.04 1.03 -5.41
C PHE A 87 4.22 2.36 -6.17
N ALA A 88 3.18 3.21 -6.20
CA ALA A 88 3.28 4.54 -6.78
C ALA A 88 4.35 5.40 -6.08
N LEU A 89 4.48 5.31 -4.76
CA LEU A 89 5.51 6.00 -4.00
C LEU A 89 6.91 5.47 -4.33
N ALA A 90 7.08 4.15 -4.42
CA ALA A 90 8.35 3.52 -4.78
C ALA A 90 8.78 3.90 -6.21
N LEU A 91 7.84 3.93 -7.15
CA LEU A 91 8.08 4.39 -8.52
C LEU A 91 8.53 5.85 -8.56
N ARG A 92 7.83 6.75 -7.85
CA ARG A 92 8.22 8.17 -7.73
C ARG A 92 9.63 8.32 -7.16
N ARG A 93 9.96 7.57 -6.09
CA ARG A 93 11.30 7.61 -5.48
C ARG A 93 12.39 7.12 -6.43
N LYS A 94 12.14 6.04 -7.19
CA LYS A 94 13.10 5.56 -8.21
C LYS A 94 13.27 6.56 -9.34
N ALA A 95 12.18 7.19 -9.81
CA ALA A 95 12.25 8.25 -10.80
C ALA A 95 13.11 9.42 -10.30
N THR A 96 12.89 9.89 -9.07
CA THR A 96 13.74 10.94 -8.47
C THR A 96 15.20 10.52 -8.29
N VAL A 97 15.48 9.24 -7.96
CA VAL A 97 16.86 8.73 -7.91
C VAL A 97 17.50 8.71 -9.29
N LEU A 98 16.75 8.31 -10.32
CA LEU A 98 17.22 8.33 -11.72
C LEU A 98 17.43 9.77 -12.22
N GLU A 99 16.52 10.70 -11.93
CA GLU A 99 16.64 12.13 -12.25
C GLU A 99 17.86 12.78 -11.59
N LYS A 100 18.22 12.35 -10.38
CA LYS A 100 19.44 12.81 -9.68
C LYS A 100 20.71 12.13 -10.19
N ALA A 101 20.63 10.86 -10.58
CA ALA A 101 21.76 10.09 -11.08
C ALA A 101 22.11 10.43 -12.53
N PHE A 102 21.11 10.85 -13.29
CA PHE A 102 21.21 11.30 -14.68
C PHE A 102 20.41 12.59 -14.80
N PRO A 103 20.94 13.75 -14.34
CA PRO A 103 20.31 15.01 -14.69
C PRO A 103 20.30 15.03 -16.22
N LEU A 104 19.11 14.96 -16.81
CA LEU A 104 18.96 15.16 -18.25
C LEU A 104 19.69 16.45 -18.54
N MET A 105 20.80 16.37 -19.28
CA MET A 105 21.48 17.57 -19.73
C MET A 105 20.41 18.37 -20.45
N ASP A 106 20.16 19.60 -20.00
CA ASP A 106 19.49 20.63 -20.80
C ASP A 106 20.41 20.91 -22.00
N GLY A 107 20.50 19.95 -22.92
CA GLY A 107 21.01 20.11 -24.26
C GLY A 107 19.94 20.84 -25.05
N THR A 108 19.77 22.14 -24.77
CA THR A 108 19.23 23.21 -25.64
C THR A 108 18.90 24.46 -24.83
N ARG A 109 19.94 25.16 -24.37
CA ARG A 109 19.93 26.63 -24.38
C ARG A 109 21.19 27.11 -25.08
N GLU A 110 21.27 26.82 -26.37
CA GLU A 110 22.06 27.65 -27.26
C GLU A 110 21.48 29.07 -27.19
N THR A 111 22.31 29.98 -26.71
CA THR A 111 22.42 31.36 -27.17
C THR A 111 21.60 31.70 -28.42
N GLN A 112 20.55 32.50 -28.25
CA GLN A 112 20.20 33.52 -29.25
C GLN A 112 20.22 34.88 -28.55
N GLN A 113 21.40 35.50 -28.59
CA GLN A 113 21.47 36.95 -28.76
C GLN A 113 20.93 37.24 -30.16
N GLY A 114 19.89 38.06 -30.22
CA GLY A 114 19.36 38.73 -31.40
C GLY A 114 18.78 40.05 -30.93
#